data_AF-A0A1U7CUU9-F1
#
_entry.id   AF-A0A1U7CUU9-F1
#
_cell.length_a   1.000
_cell.length_b   1.000
_cell.length_c   1.000
_cell.angle_alpha   90.00
_cell.angle_beta   90.00
_cell.angle_gamma   90.00
#
_symmetry.space_group_name_H-M   'P 1'
#
loop_
_entity.id
_entity.type
_entity.pdbx_description
1 polymer ?
#
loop_
_entity_poly.entity_id
_entity_poly.type
_entity_poly.pdbx_seq_one_letter_code
_entity_poly.pdbx_strand_id
1 'polypeptide(L)'
;MFGGWSSSARAVWLLIGGTGIGVGLGLEVAPLTVMLLLATAFAPWAAAWRDAEGTALRGALVWGAIVLGLGIAAQVVALTESPASGRPMSGRITYVMTTAVLAGLTSVLNARRPGDRVWALLMALLLVVFLIPWLEGSGRMRKADGLAVLRLDSPWTIFYGFLALAGTANYLSTHFRAAVVLGLGLIVEYLGLRSTEWPPAWRAYCWTAAAWLFGASFWTARLGCKRSSEPGRNEIDRIWVWFRDRWGTVWALRIAEQFNRSAAIGGWPYRLSWTGLVPVDPESDAPVVAGDRASATLRGLLRRFVRPGRLDRVE
;
A
#
# COMPACT_ATOMS: atom_id res chain seq x y z
N MET A 1 -21.22 -23.38 5.81
CA MET A 1 -19.91 -24.06 5.91
C MET A 1 -18.81 -23.01 6.11
N PHE A 2 -18.28 -22.87 7.33
CA PHE A 2 -17.08 -22.05 7.56
C PHE A 2 -15.86 -22.86 7.13
N GLY A 3 -15.36 -22.61 5.92
CA GLY A 3 -14.13 -23.25 5.42
C GLY A 3 -12.99 -23.06 6.43
N GLY A 4 -12.38 -24.17 6.86
CA GLY A 4 -11.35 -24.17 7.88
C GLY A 4 -10.20 -23.23 7.52
N TRP A 5 -9.98 -22.19 8.32
CA TRP A 5 -8.83 -21.31 8.14
C TRP A 5 -7.55 -22.11 8.30
N SER A 6 -6.56 -21.85 7.42
CA SER A 6 -5.22 -22.40 7.58
C SER A 6 -4.64 -22.00 8.94
N SER A 7 -3.82 -22.86 9.53
CA SER A 7 -3.11 -22.58 10.80
C SER A 7 -2.34 -21.25 10.73
N SER A 8 -1.73 -20.95 9.58
CA SER A 8 -1.04 -19.69 9.32
C SER A 8 -1.96 -18.47 9.39
N ALA A 9 -3.17 -18.54 8.82
CA ALA A 9 -4.12 -17.43 8.89
C ALA A 9 -4.54 -17.15 10.34
N ARG A 10 -4.80 -18.19 11.13
CA ARG A 10 -5.14 -18.05 12.55
C ARG A 10 -4.02 -17.39 13.34
N ALA A 11 -2.77 -17.81 13.13
CA ALA A 11 -1.60 -17.22 13.80
C ALA A 11 -1.47 -15.72 13.50
N VAL A 12 -1.68 -15.30 12.24
CA VAL A 12 -1.63 -13.89 11.86
C VAL A 12 -2.76 -13.09 12.52
N TRP A 13 -3.98 -13.62 12.58
CA TRP A 13 -5.09 -12.94 13.25
C TRP A 13 -4.91 -12.86 14.76
N LEU A 14 -4.31 -13.87 15.38
CA LEU A 14 -3.93 -13.82 16.80
C LEU A 14 -2.84 -12.77 17.06
N LEU A 15 -1.86 -12.66 16.15
CA LEU A 15 -0.82 -11.63 16.23
C LEU A 15 -1.42 -10.22 16.12
N ILE A 16 -2.27 -9.97 15.11
CA ILE A 16 -2.95 -8.68 14.92
C ILE A 16 -3.87 -8.39 16.13
N GLY A 17 -4.72 -9.35 16.51
CA GLY A 17 -5.66 -9.18 17.63
C GLY A 17 -4.95 -8.96 18.96
N GLY A 18 -3.95 -9.76 19.29
CA GLY A 18 -3.18 -9.64 20.53
C GLY A 18 -2.41 -8.32 20.63
N THR A 19 -1.79 -7.88 19.53
CA THR A 19 -1.10 -6.58 19.53
C THR A 19 -2.08 -5.40 19.59
N GLY A 20 -3.26 -5.53 18.96
CA GLY A 20 -4.35 -4.55 19.06
C GLY A 20 -4.94 -4.44 20.47
N ILE A 21 -5.09 -5.55 21.18
CA ILE A 21 -5.45 -5.55 22.62
C ILE A 21 -4.37 -4.81 23.41
N GLY A 22 -3.09 -5.05 23.12
CA GLY A 22 -1.98 -4.31 23.74
C GLY A 22 -2.07 -2.78 23.53
N VAL A 23 -2.51 -2.33 22.36
CA VAL A 23 -2.79 -0.91 22.10
C VAL A 23 -3.94 -0.41 22.99
N GLY A 24 -5.01 -1.19 23.13
CA GLY A 24 -6.17 -0.84 23.97
C GLY A 24 -5.93 -0.89 25.49
N LEU A 25 -4.97 -1.69 25.96
CA LEU A 25 -4.64 -1.81 27.39
C LEU A 25 -3.88 -0.60 27.96
N GLY A 26 -3.32 0.25 27.10
CA GLY A 26 -2.73 1.52 27.50
C GLY A 26 -1.42 1.87 26.79
N LEU A 27 -1.06 3.15 26.86
CA LEU A 27 0.08 3.72 26.15
C LEU A 27 1.45 3.22 26.63
N GLU A 28 1.53 2.63 27.82
CA GLU A 28 2.78 2.10 28.39
C GLU A 28 3.20 0.79 27.71
N VAL A 29 2.24 -0.09 27.44
CA VAL A 29 2.51 -1.43 26.86
C VAL A 29 2.45 -1.41 25.34
N ALA A 30 1.64 -0.51 24.77
CA ALA A 30 1.38 -0.44 23.33
C ALA A 30 2.65 -0.37 22.46
N PRO A 31 3.71 0.42 22.77
CA PRO A 31 4.88 0.51 21.90
C PRO A 31 5.60 -0.83 21.71
N LEU A 32 5.67 -1.67 22.75
CA LEU A 32 6.31 -2.99 22.67
C LEU A 32 5.51 -3.94 21.78
N THR A 33 4.18 -3.95 21.90
CA THR A 33 3.32 -4.83 21.09
C THR A 33 3.30 -4.38 19.63
N VAL A 34 3.27 -3.06 19.38
CA VAL A 34 3.34 -2.50 18.03
C VAL A 34 4.70 -2.76 17.39
N MET A 35 5.80 -2.63 18.14
CA MET A 35 7.15 -2.96 17.65
C MET A 35 7.26 -4.43 17.26
N LEU A 36 6.68 -5.36 18.02
CA LEU A 36 6.62 -6.78 17.66
C LEU A 36 5.85 -7.01 16.35
N LEU A 37 4.70 -6.35 16.17
CA LEU A 37 3.93 -6.42 14.92
C LEU A 37 4.74 -5.89 13.73
N LEU A 38 5.40 -4.75 13.87
CA LEU A 38 6.21 -4.14 12.81
C LEU A 38 7.44 -4.98 12.47
N ALA A 39 8.13 -5.53 13.47
CA ALA A 39 9.27 -6.42 13.26
C ALA A 39 8.86 -7.68 12.49
N THR A 40 7.73 -8.29 12.87
CA THR A 40 7.21 -9.47 12.17
C THR A 40 6.66 -9.14 10.78
N ALA A 41 6.19 -7.90 10.54
CA ALA A 41 5.75 -7.43 9.22
C ALA A 41 6.89 -7.35 8.18
N PHE A 42 8.17 -7.44 8.58
CA PHE A 42 9.26 -7.66 7.62
C PHE A 42 9.14 -9.01 6.89
N ALA A 43 8.49 -10.01 7.47
CA ALA A 43 8.28 -11.31 6.80
C ALA A 43 7.37 -11.21 5.56
N PRO A 44 6.13 -10.66 5.65
CA PRO A 44 5.31 -10.43 4.45
C PRO A 44 5.94 -9.42 3.48
N TRP A 45 6.67 -8.41 3.98
CA TRP A 45 7.42 -7.50 3.11
C TRP A 45 8.52 -8.22 2.32
N ALA A 46 9.33 -9.06 2.96
CA ALA A 46 10.41 -9.81 2.29
C ALA A 46 9.88 -10.84 1.29
N ALA A 47 8.69 -11.42 1.56
CA ALA A 47 7.99 -12.25 0.58
C ALA A 47 7.58 -11.41 -0.65
N ALA A 48 6.96 -10.25 -0.44
CA ALA A 48 6.60 -9.34 -1.53
C ALA A 48 7.83 -8.85 -2.32
N TRP A 49 8.95 -8.60 -1.66
CA TRP A 49 10.22 -8.18 -2.30
C TRP A 49 10.76 -9.23 -3.27
N ARG A 50 10.75 -10.50 -2.85
CA ARG A 50 11.13 -11.63 -3.70
C ARG A 50 10.14 -11.79 -4.85
N ASP A 51 8.84 -11.73 -4.57
CA ASP A 51 7.80 -11.85 -5.60
C ASP A 51 7.85 -10.74 -6.66
N ALA A 52 8.29 -9.54 -6.25
CA ALA A 52 8.48 -8.39 -7.13
C ALA A 52 9.76 -8.45 -7.97
N GLU A 53 10.55 -9.53 -7.89
CA GLU A 53 11.72 -9.71 -8.73
C GLU A 53 11.40 -9.57 -10.22
N GLY A 54 12.21 -8.75 -10.91
CA GLY A 54 12.03 -8.47 -12.33
C GLY A 54 10.87 -7.51 -12.65
N THR A 55 10.19 -6.96 -11.65
CA THR A 55 9.10 -5.99 -11.84
C THR A 55 9.53 -4.55 -11.53
N ALA A 56 8.71 -3.58 -11.94
CA ALA A 56 8.86 -2.18 -11.57
C ALA A 56 8.43 -1.87 -10.11
N LEU A 57 7.77 -2.81 -9.41
CA LEU A 57 7.24 -2.60 -8.06
C LEU A 57 8.29 -2.62 -6.95
N ARG A 58 9.52 -3.07 -7.23
CA ARG A 58 10.61 -3.03 -6.23
C ARG A 58 10.82 -1.64 -5.66
N GLY A 59 10.69 -0.58 -6.47
CA GLY A 59 10.79 0.80 -5.98
C GLY A 59 9.76 1.13 -4.90
N ALA A 60 8.51 0.69 -5.08
CA ALA A 60 7.45 0.88 -4.09
C ALA A 60 7.73 0.10 -2.79
N LEU A 61 8.31 -1.09 -2.89
CA LEU A 61 8.64 -1.90 -1.72
C LEU A 61 9.80 -1.35 -0.89
N VAL A 62 10.70 -0.54 -1.47
CA VAL A 62 11.71 0.19 -0.68
C VAL A 62 11.03 1.12 0.33
N TRP A 63 9.98 1.84 -0.10
CA TRP A 63 9.18 2.66 0.81
C TRP A 63 8.50 1.82 1.89
N GLY A 64 8.03 0.62 1.55
CA GLY A 64 7.51 -0.32 2.55
C GLY A 64 8.52 -0.68 3.64
N ALA A 65 9.79 -0.89 3.29
CA ALA A 65 10.85 -1.15 4.27
C ALA A 65 11.12 0.07 5.15
N ILE A 66 11.15 1.27 4.54
CA ILE A 66 11.31 2.54 5.24
C ILE A 66 10.17 2.76 6.24
N VAL A 67 8.93 2.46 5.86
CA VAL A 67 7.75 2.53 6.74
C VAL A 67 7.93 1.64 7.96
N LEU A 68 8.32 0.37 7.77
CA LEU A 68 8.55 -0.55 8.88
C LEU A 68 9.69 -0.09 9.80
N GLY A 69 10.81 0.37 9.23
CA GLY A 69 11.94 0.89 9.99
C GLY A 69 11.61 2.15 10.80
N LEU A 70 10.93 3.11 10.18
CA LEU A 70 10.47 4.33 10.85
C LEU A 70 9.42 4.04 11.92
N GLY A 71 8.52 3.08 11.68
CA GLY A 71 7.55 2.64 12.68
C GLY A 71 8.24 2.08 13.92
N ILE A 72 9.25 1.21 13.76
CA ILE A 72 10.03 0.69 14.89
C ILE A 72 10.74 1.83 15.62
N ALA A 73 11.39 2.74 14.88
CA ALA A 73 12.06 3.91 15.48
C ALA A 73 11.09 4.80 16.26
N ALA A 74 9.87 5.03 15.74
CA ALA A 74 8.83 5.79 16.42
C ALA A 74 8.38 5.12 17.73
N GLN A 75 8.31 3.79 17.77
CA GLN A 75 7.95 3.05 18.98
C GLN A 75 9.10 3.00 20.00
N VAL A 76 10.36 2.90 19.56
CA VAL A 76 11.52 3.00 20.45
C VAL A 76 11.56 4.36 21.14
N VAL A 77 11.32 5.45 20.41
CA VAL A 77 11.21 6.79 20.98
C VAL A 77 9.97 6.92 21.88
N ALA A 78 8.86 6.28 21.55
CA ALA A 78 7.67 6.28 22.41
C ALA A 78 7.93 5.64 23.79
N LEU A 79 8.89 4.72 23.91
CA LEU A 79 9.30 4.13 25.20
C LEU A 79 10.11 5.10 26.07
N THR A 80 10.74 6.11 25.47
CA THR A 80 11.53 7.12 26.20
C THR A 80 10.72 8.37 26.54
N GLU A 81 9.56 8.56 25.90
CA GLU A 81 8.67 9.69 26.12
C GLU A 81 7.46 9.30 26.99
N SER A 82 7.25 10.05 28.08
CA SER A 82 6.05 9.87 28.92
C SER A 82 4.76 10.11 28.12
N PRO A 83 3.72 9.28 28.25
CA PRO A 83 2.43 9.51 27.60
C PRO A 83 1.80 10.87 27.90
N ALA A 84 2.05 11.43 29.08
CA ALA A 84 1.55 12.74 29.49
C ALA A 84 2.11 13.90 28.63
N SER A 85 3.30 13.73 28.06
CA SER A 85 3.90 14.70 27.12
C SER A 85 3.23 14.67 25.74
N GLY A 86 2.44 13.63 25.45
CA GLY A 86 1.88 13.35 24.15
C GLY A 86 2.86 12.71 23.16
N ARG A 87 4.11 12.43 23.54
CA ARG A 87 5.14 11.78 22.71
C ARG A 87 5.49 12.53 21.41
N PRO A 88 5.92 13.80 21.50
CA PRO A 88 6.10 14.66 20.36
C PRO A 88 7.11 14.13 19.34
N MET A 89 8.20 13.49 19.77
CA MET A 89 9.20 12.96 18.85
C MET A 89 8.72 11.69 18.15
N SER A 90 8.05 10.79 18.89
CA SER A 90 7.38 9.63 18.28
C SER A 90 6.39 10.09 17.19
N GLY A 91 5.54 11.07 17.48
CA GLY A 91 4.62 11.66 16.50
C GLY A 91 5.30 12.23 15.25
N ARG A 92 6.44 12.91 15.42
CA ARG A 92 7.23 13.41 14.28
C ARG A 92 7.79 12.29 13.40
N ILE A 93 8.23 11.19 14.00
CA ILE A 93 8.73 10.03 13.25
C ILE A 93 7.55 9.32 12.56
N THR A 94 6.40 9.20 13.23
CA THR A 94 5.16 8.65 12.64
C THR A 94 4.67 9.48 11.47
N TYR A 95 4.81 10.81 11.52
CA TYR A 95 4.53 11.68 10.38
C TYR A 95 5.44 11.35 9.18
N VAL A 96 6.76 11.25 9.38
CA VAL A 96 7.70 10.88 8.30
C VAL A 96 7.43 9.47 7.78
N MET A 97 7.06 8.53 8.65
CA MET A 97 6.59 7.19 8.27
C MET A 97 5.37 7.29 7.36
N THR A 98 4.41 8.16 7.67
CA THR A 98 3.21 8.36 6.87
C THR A 98 3.53 8.98 5.51
N THR A 99 4.45 9.96 5.47
CA THR A 99 4.96 10.49 4.20
C THR A 99 5.59 9.38 3.35
N ALA A 100 6.33 8.45 3.96
CA ALA A 100 6.86 7.27 3.27
C ALA A 100 5.76 6.31 2.77
N VAL A 101 4.66 6.14 3.52
CA VAL A 101 3.47 5.39 3.04
C VAL A 101 2.91 6.05 1.77
N LEU A 102 2.68 7.37 1.80
CA LEU A 102 2.15 8.11 0.65
C LEU A 102 3.09 8.04 -0.57
N ALA A 103 4.40 8.12 -0.34
CA ALA A 103 5.42 7.93 -1.38
C ALA A 103 5.38 6.51 -1.97
N GLY A 104 5.21 5.49 -1.13
CA GLY A 104 5.02 4.11 -1.56
C GLY A 104 3.79 3.96 -2.47
N LEU A 105 2.64 4.47 -2.03
CA LEU A 105 1.39 4.40 -2.80
C LEU A 105 1.46 5.12 -4.15
N THR A 106 2.04 6.31 -4.17
CA THR A 106 2.20 7.10 -5.40
C THR A 106 3.24 6.51 -6.35
N SER A 107 4.30 5.88 -5.83
CA SER A 107 5.31 5.22 -6.65
C SER A 107 4.74 4.06 -7.48
N VAL A 108 3.68 3.38 -7.02
CA VAL A 108 2.97 2.36 -7.80
C VAL A 108 2.28 2.98 -9.01
N LEU A 109 1.63 4.14 -8.83
CA LEU A 109 0.98 4.87 -9.93
C LEU A 109 2.00 5.29 -11.00
N ASN A 110 3.27 5.42 -10.63
CA ASN A 110 4.38 5.68 -11.55
C ASN A 110 5.00 4.42 -12.17
N ALA A 111 4.80 3.22 -11.63
CA ALA A 111 5.66 2.08 -11.92
C ALA A 111 5.64 1.65 -13.41
N ARG A 112 6.40 2.31 -14.30
CA ARG A 112 6.46 2.07 -15.76
C ARG A 112 7.83 2.50 -16.30
N ARG A 113 8.50 1.59 -17.00
CA ARG A 113 9.73 1.87 -17.77
C ARG A 113 9.42 2.18 -19.25
N PRO A 114 10.14 3.06 -19.96
CA PRO A 114 11.02 4.13 -19.48
C PRO A 114 10.21 5.41 -19.14
N GLY A 115 10.63 6.13 -18.11
CA GLY A 115 9.95 7.34 -17.62
C GLY A 115 10.28 7.70 -16.18
N ASP A 116 10.93 6.77 -15.46
CA ASP A 116 11.17 6.79 -14.02
C ASP A 116 11.84 8.08 -13.52
N ARG A 117 12.68 8.77 -14.32
CA ARG A 117 13.50 9.91 -13.86
C ARG A 117 12.70 11.18 -13.58
N VAL A 118 11.85 11.62 -14.52
CA VAL A 118 11.06 12.86 -14.35
C VAL A 118 10.09 12.73 -13.19
N TRP A 119 9.49 11.56 -13.05
CA TRP A 119 8.58 11.30 -11.94
C TRP A 119 9.33 10.96 -10.63
N ALA A 120 10.56 10.43 -10.66
CA ALA A 120 11.39 10.40 -9.45
C ALA A 120 11.68 11.81 -8.93
N LEU A 121 11.95 12.76 -9.83
CA LEU A 121 12.16 14.16 -9.47
C LEU A 121 10.89 14.81 -8.89
N LEU A 122 9.74 14.63 -9.55
CA LEU A 122 8.46 15.16 -9.07
C LEU A 122 8.05 14.49 -7.73
N MET A 123 8.37 13.21 -7.50
CA MET A 123 8.19 12.54 -6.21
C MET A 123 9.10 13.13 -5.13
N ALA A 124 10.38 13.37 -5.45
CA ALA A 124 11.30 14.01 -4.54
C ALA A 124 10.83 15.42 -4.17
N LEU A 125 10.32 16.18 -5.14
CA LEU A 125 9.74 17.50 -4.89
C LEU A 125 8.52 17.41 -3.96
N LEU A 126 7.63 16.44 -4.20
CA LEU A 126 6.46 16.20 -3.35
C LEU A 126 6.89 15.85 -1.91
N LEU A 127 7.89 14.98 -1.75
CA LEU A 127 8.47 14.64 -0.45
C LEU A 127 9.04 15.88 0.26
N VAL A 128 9.78 16.72 -0.47
CA VAL A 128 10.31 17.98 0.07
C VAL A 128 9.17 18.87 0.56
N VAL A 129 8.09 19.01 -0.21
CA VAL A 129 6.91 19.80 0.19
C VAL A 129 6.28 19.28 1.48
N PHE A 130 6.18 17.96 1.66
CA PHE A 130 5.70 17.36 2.92
C PHE A 130 6.73 17.42 4.06
N LEU A 131 8.01 17.60 3.77
CA LEU A 131 9.03 17.73 4.82
C LEU A 131 9.12 19.14 5.42
N ILE A 132 8.57 20.15 4.73
CA ILE A 132 8.58 21.55 5.19
C ILE A 132 7.97 21.70 6.60
N PRO A 133 6.75 21.22 6.90
CA PRO A 133 6.16 21.34 8.24
C PRO A 133 7.01 20.68 9.33
N TRP A 134 7.69 19.57 9.00
CA TRP A 134 8.57 18.87 9.91
C TRP A 134 9.84 19.69 10.21
N LEU A 135 10.43 20.32 9.19
CA LEU A 135 11.61 21.18 9.33
C LEU A 135 11.28 22.44 10.15
N GLU A 136 10.12 23.05 9.92
CA GLU A 136 9.64 24.23 10.64
C GLU A 136 9.43 23.93 12.13
N GLY A 137 8.73 22.84 12.46
CA GLY A 137 8.44 22.46 13.86
C GLY A 137 9.68 22.10 14.70
N SER A 138 10.83 21.84 14.06
CA SER A 138 12.10 21.60 14.76
C SER A 138 12.82 22.87 15.23
N GLY A 139 12.29 24.06 14.90
CA GLY A 139 12.91 25.35 15.23
C GLY A 139 14.16 25.66 14.40
N ARG A 140 14.45 24.87 13.35
CA ARG A 140 15.63 25.03 12.48
C ARG A 140 15.45 26.09 11.40
N MET A 141 14.22 26.42 11.00
CA MET A 141 13.97 27.38 9.91
C MET A 141 13.30 28.69 10.32
N ARG A 142 12.51 28.74 11.41
CA ARG A 142 12.02 30.00 12.01
C ARG A 142 11.36 29.70 13.36
N LYS A 143 11.76 30.38 14.45
CA LYS A 143 10.95 30.40 15.68
C LYS A 143 9.82 31.40 15.47
N ALA A 144 8.70 30.96 14.88
CA ALA A 144 7.45 31.68 15.01
C ALA A 144 6.76 31.17 16.27
N ASP A 145 6.62 32.05 17.27
CA ASP A 145 6.02 31.74 18.56
C ASP A 145 4.61 31.17 18.35
N GLY A 146 4.41 29.89 18.72
CA GLY A 146 3.14 29.15 18.55
C GLY A 146 3.21 27.87 17.70
N LEU A 147 4.28 27.66 16.91
CA LEU A 147 4.43 26.51 15.98
C LEU A 147 5.13 25.27 16.56
N ALA A 148 5.28 25.15 17.88
CA ALA A 148 5.92 23.98 18.49
C ALA A 148 5.13 22.67 18.26
N VAL A 149 3.84 22.78 17.94
CA VAL A 149 2.94 21.65 17.67
C VAL A 149 2.89 21.39 16.17
N LEU A 150 3.29 20.19 15.76
CA LEU A 150 3.21 19.74 14.37
C LEU A 150 1.73 19.74 13.94
N ARG A 151 1.38 20.61 12.98
CA ARG A 151 0.03 20.75 12.42
C ARG A 151 0.14 20.80 10.91
N LEU A 152 -0.83 20.18 10.23
CA LEU A 152 -0.98 20.31 8.79
C LEU A 152 -1.89 21.49 8.47
N ASP A 153 -1.36 22.48 7.76
CA ASP A 153 -2.16 23.59 7.24
C ASP A 153 -2.99 23.17 6.01
N SER A 154 -3.90 24.07 5.60
CA SER A 154 -4.93 23.80 4.59
C SER A 154 -4.43 23.18 3.28
N PRO A 155 -3.36 23.66 2.60
CA PRO A 155 -2.96 23.07 1.33
C PRO A 155 -2.39 21.66 1.51
N TRP A 156 -1.59 21.41 2.55
CA TRP A 156 -1.06 20.07 2.84
C TRP A 156 -2.14 19.06 3.20
N THR A 157 -3.22 19.50 3.85
CA THR A 157 -4.38 18.65 4.17
C THR A 157 -5.04 18.13 2.90
N ILE A 158 -5.24 19.00 1.91
CA ILE A 158 -5.84 18.62 0.61
C ILE A 158 -4.92 17.63 -0.11
N PHE A 159 -3.61 17.92 -0.17
CA PHE A 159 -2.64 17.00 -0.78
C PHE A 159 -2.61 15.64 -0.06
N TYR A 160 -2.55 15.65 1.27
CA TYR A 160 -2.59 14.43 2.08
C TYR A 160 -3.83 13.60 1.77
N GLY A 161 -5.01 14.22 1.83
CA GLY A 161 -6.29 13.56 1.55
C GLY A 161 -6.36 13.00 0.14
N PHE A 162 -5.91 13.76 -0.86
CA PHE A 162 -5.90 13.32 -2.25
C PHE A 162 -4.97 12.12 -2.47
N LEU A 163 -3.74 12.16 -1.94
CA LEU A 163 -2.79 11.07 -2.08
C LEU A 163 -3.22 9.81 -1.32
N ALA A 164 -3.74 9.98 -0.11
CA ALA A 164 -4.28 8.89 0.70
C ALA A 164 -5.45 8.21 -0.04
N LEU A 165 -6.40 8.99 -0.55
CA LEU A 165 -7.55 8.48 -1.28
C LEU A 165 -7.12 7.81 -2.59
N ALA A 166 -6.33 8.47 -3.43
CA ALA A 166 -5.89 7.92 -4.71
C ALA A 166 -5.08 6.62 -4.52
N GLY A 167 -4.18 6.58 -3.54
CA GLY A 167 -3.36 5.42 -3.24
C GLY A 167 -4.17 4.23 -2.71
N THR A 168 -5.07 4.47 -1.75
CA THR A 168 -5.89 3.39 -1.15
C THR A 168 -6.99 2.92 -2.10
N ALA A 169 -7.65 3.82 -2.82
CA ALA A 169 -8.67 3.49 -3.81
C ALA A 169 -8.11 2.62 -4.94
N ASN A 170 -6.83 2.81 -5.32
CA ASN A 170 -6.16 1.98 -6.32
C ASN A 170 -6.19 0.48 -5.95
N TYR A 171 -6.11 0.15 -4.67
CA TYR A 171 -6.06 -1.22 -4.15
C TYR A 171 -7.38 -1.71 -3.54
N LEU A 172 -8.42 -0.87 -3.49
CA LEU A 172 -9.69 -1.23 -2.85
C LEU A 172 -10.37 -2.43 -3.53
N SER A 173 -10.28 -2.50 -4.87
CA SER A 173 -10.88 -3.56 -5.68
C SER A 173 -10.09 -4.87 -5.71
N THR A 174 -8.78 -4.83 -5.44
CA THR A 174 -7.89 -6.00 -5.52
C THR A 174 -7.53 -6.55 -4.14
N HIS A 175 -7.33 -5.67 -3.16
CA HIS A 175 -6.89 -6.00 -1.81
C HIS A 175 -7.69 -5.21 -0.76
N PHE A 176 -9.02 -5.26 -0.86
CA PHE A 176 -9.97 -4.51 -0.02
C PHE A 176 -9.56 -4.39 1.45
N ARG A 177 -9.28 -5.52 2.12
CA ARG A 177 -8.95 -5.54 3.56
C ARG A 177 -7.69 -4.75 3.87
N ALA A 178 -6.62 -4.95 3.10
CA ALA A 178 -5.36 -4.25 3.31
C ALA A 178 -5.49 -2.76 2.99
N ALA A 179 -6.21 -2.41 1.92
CA ALA A 179 -6.49 -1.03 1.55
C ALA A 179 -7.30 -0.29 2.63
N VAL A 180 -8.32 -0.94 3.21
CA VAL A 180 -9.11 -0.37 4.32
C VAL A 180 -8.26 -0.18 5.56
N VAL A 181 -7.49 -1.19 5.97
CA VAL A 181 -6.62 -1.09 7.16
C VAL A 181 -5.56 0.02 6.98
N LEU A 182 -4.95 0.10 5.81
CA LEU A 182 -4.01 1.18 5.46
C LEU A 182 -4.68 2.56 5.49
N GLY A 183 -5.87 2.67 4.89
CA GLY A 183 -6.65 3.91 4.87
C GLY A 183 -7.07 4.38 6.26
N LEU A 184 -7.47 3.46 7.13
CA LEU A 184 -7.73 3.77 8.54
C LEU A 184 -6.47 4.28 9.24
N GLY A 185 -5.29 3.70 8.97
CA GLY A 185 -4.01 4.19 9.51
C GLY A 185 -3.74 5.64 9.09
N LEU A 186 -3.99 5.97 7.82
CA LEU A 186 -3.85 7.34 7.30
C LEU A 186 -4.86 8.30 7.95
N ILE A 187 -6.10 7.87 8.19
CA ILE A 187 -7.11 8.70 8.86
C ILE A 187 -6.72 8.95 10.32
N VAL A 188 -6.31 7.91 11.05
CA VAL A 188 -5.91 8.00 12.46
C VAL A 188 -4.70 8.91 12.63
N GLU A 189 -3.71 8.80 11.75
CA GLU A 189 -2.56 9.72 11.75
C GLU A 189 -3.01 11.17 11.54
N TYR A 190 -3.86 11.40 10.53
CA TYR A 190 -4.36 12.73 10.22
C TYR A 190 -5.12 13.36 11.40
N LEU A 191 -5.90 12.55 12.15
CA LEU A 191 -6.54 13.01 13.38
C LEU A 191 -5.49 13.40 14.44
N GLY A 192 -4.42 12.63 14.60
CA GLY A 192 -3.31 12.98 15.51
C GLY A 192 -2.62 14.30 15.14
N LEU A 193 -2.52 14.62 13.84
CA LEU A 193 -1.91 15.85 13.34
C LEU A 193 -2.82 17.07 13.45
N ARG A 194 -4.14 16.89 13.31
CA ARG A 194 -5.11 18.00 13.26
C ARG A 194 -5.68 18.35 14.63
N SER A 195 -5.72 17.40 15.56
CA SER A 195 -6.38 17.55 16.86
C SER A 195 -5.45 18.12 17.93
N THR A 196 -4.95 19.34 17.73
CA THR A 196 -4.05 20.00 18.69
C THR A 196 -4.69 20.30 20.04
N GLU A 197 -6.02 20.39 20.07
CA GLU A 197 -6.82 20.65 21.28
C GLU A 197 -7.08 19.38 22.11
N TRP A 198 -6.80 18.20 21.57
CA TRP A 198 -7.02 16.96 22.30
C TRP A 198 -5.99 16.78 23.42
N PRO A 199 -6.35 16.07 24.51
CA PRO A 199 -5.39 15.75 25.55
C PRO A 199 -4.17 15.03 24.97
N PRO A 200 -2.94 15.31 25.46
CA PRO A 200 -1.71 14.76 24.89
C PRO A 200 -1.72 13.23 24.72
N ALA A 201 -2.29 12.51 25.69
CA ALA A 201 -2.43 11.06 25.64
C ALA A 201 -3.23 10.55 24.42
N TRP A 202 -4.29 11.26 24.01
CA TRP A 202 -5.07 10.86 22.83
C TRP A 202 -4.27 10.98 21.53
N ARG A 203 -3.40 11.99 21.41
CA ARG A 203 -2.50 12.13 20.26
C ARG A 203 -1.46 11.02 20.23
N ALA A 204 -0.86 10.70 21.37
CA ALA A 204 0.04 9.55 21.50
C ALA A 204 -0.65 8.23 21.10
N TYR A 205 -1.93 8.07 21.43
CA TYR A 205 -2.73 6.92 21.01
C TYR A 205 -2.92 6.87 19.50
N CYS A 206 -3.29 8.00 18.87
CA CYS A 206 -3.41 8.08 17.42
C CYS A 206 -2.11 7.65 16.71
N TRP A 207 -0.95 8.17 17.11
CA TRP A 207 0.31 7.83 16.46
C TRP A 207 0.71 6.36 16.65
N THR A 208 0.46 5.81 17.83
CA THR A 208 0.70 4.39 18.13
C THR A 208 -0.25 3.50 17.32
N ALA A 209 -1.53 3.86 17.25
CA ALA A 209 -2.55 3.14 16.49
C ALA A 209 -2.32 3.23 14.96
N ALA A 210 -1.85 4.37 14.45
CA ALA A 210 -1.48 4.53 13.04
C ALA A 210 -0.32 3.58 12.66
N ALA A 211 0.74 3.54 13.48
CA ALA A 211 1.86 2.61 13.29
C ALA A 211 1.40 1.14 13.35
N TRP A 212 0.51 0.80 14.29
CA TRP A 212 -0.11 -0.52 14.35
C TRP A 212 -0.90 -0.87 13.09
N LEU A 213 -1.75 0.03 12.60
CA LEU A 213 -2.55 -0.14 11.39
C LEU A 213 -1.65 -0.32 10.15
N PHE A 214 -0.56 0.43 10.04
CA PHE A 214 0.40 0.25 8.95
C PHE A 214 1.06 -1.13 9.02
N GLY A 215 1.52 -1.59 10.18
CA GLY A 215 2.04 -2.94 10.36
C GLY A 215 1.01 -4.04 10.03
N ALA A 216 -0.22 -3.87 10.50
CA ALA A 216 -1.33 -4.80 10.23
C ALA A 216 -1.69 -4.85 8.72
N SER A 217 -1.52 -3.75 7.99
CA SER A 217 -1.79 -3.70 6.54
C SER A 217 -0.92 -4.69 5.75
N PHE A 218 0.34 -4.90 6.13
CA PHE A 218 1.24 -5.87 5.47
C PHE A 218 0.75 -7.31 5.67
N TRP A 219 0.34 -7.64 6.89
CA TRP A 219 -0.17 -8.97 7.22
C TRP A 219 -1.51 -9.24 6.55
N THR A 220 -2.43 -8.27 6.57
CA THR A 220 -3.73 -8.40 5.89
C THR A 220 -3.58 -8.49 4.37
N ALA A 221 -2.60 -7.79 3.77
CA ALA A 221 -2.25 -7.96 2.36
C ALA A 221 -1.76 -9.39 2.09
N ARG A 222 -0.87 -9.92 2.92
CA ARG A 222 -0.33 -11.28 2.78
C ARG A 222 -1.40 -12.37 2.91
N LEU A 223 -2.39 -12.16 3.77
CA LEU A 223 -3.56 -13.04 3.90
C LEU A 223 -4.53 -12.90 2.71
N GLY A 224 -4.58 -11.72 2.10
CA GLY A 224 -5.38 -11.42 0.91
C GLY A 224 -4.81 -12.02 -0.38
N CYS A 225 -3.50 -12.30 -0.43
CA CYS A 225 -2.87 -13.07 -1.51
C CYS A 225 -3.37 -14.52 -1.51
N LYS A 226 -4.58 -14.74 -2.03
CA LYS A 226 -5.05 -16.08 -2.39
C LYS A 226 -4.19 -16.57 -3.56
N ARG A 227 -3.74 -17.82 -3.48
CA ARG A 227 -3.21 -18.52 -4.66
C ARG A 227 -4.39 -18.74 -5.60
N SER A 228 -4.59 -17.84 -6.55
CA SER A 228 -5.55 -18.00 -7.64
C SER A 228 -5.08 -19.04 -8.65
N SER A 229 -4.70 -20.22 -8.15
CA SER A 229 -4.50 -21.41 -8.97
C SER A 229 -5.83 -22.14 -8.97
N GLU A 230 -6.86 -21.53 -9.59
CA GLU A 230 -8.01 -22.33 -10.03
C GLU A 230 -7.53 -23.19 -11.19
N PRO A 231 -7.54 -24.54 -11.05
CA PRO A 231 -7.16 -25.43 -12.14
C PRO A 231 -8.04 -25.15 -13.35
N GLY A 232 -7.43 -24.93 -14.52
CA GLY A 232 -8.15 -24.76 -15.79
C GLY A 232 -8.32 -23.31 -16.30
N ARG A 233 -7.84 -22.28 -15.59
CA ARG A 233 -7.80 -20.93 -16.16
C ARG A 233 -6.78 -20.82 -17.30
N ASN A 234 -7.16 -20.12 -18.37
CA ASN A 234 -6.28 -19.78 -19.48
C ASN A 234 -5.06 -18.98 -18.97
N GLU A 235 -3.92 -19.15 -19.63
CA GLU A 235 -2.68 -18.43 -19.31
C GLU A 235 -2.86 -16.91 -19.25
N ILE A 236 -3.63 -16.34 -20.19
CA ILE A 236 -3.92 -14.89 -20.22
C ILE A 236 -4.59 -14.44 -18.92
N ASP A 237 -5.57 -15.20 -18.41
CA ASP A 237 -6.30 -14.82 -17.20
C ASP A 237 -5.40 -14.85 -15.97
N ARG A 238 -4.48 -15.84 -15.90
CA ARG A 238 -3.50 -15.92 -14.81
C ARG A 238 -2.56 -14.71 -14.82
N ILE A 239 -1.98 -14.39 -15.97
CA ILE A 239 -1.10 -13.22 -16.15
C ILE A 239 -1.86 -11.93 -15.81
N TRP A 240 -3.10 -11.82 -16.27
CA TRP A 240 -3.95 -10.65 -16.08
C TRP A 240 -4.28 -10.40 -14.61
N VAL A 241 -4.80 -11.43 -13.91
CA VAL A 241 -5.13 -11.34 -12.48
C VAL A 241 -3.87 -11.03 -11.65
N TRP A 242 -2.76 -11.72 -11.95
CA TRP A 242 -1.48 -11.48 -11.30
C TRP A 242 -1.01 -10.02 -11.44
N PHE A 243 -1.13 -9.43 -12.63
CA PHE A 243 -0.75 -8.05 -12.89
C PHE A 243 -1.69 -7.08 -12.18
N ARG A 244 -3.01 -7.25 -12.37
CA ARG A 244 -4.03 -6.38 -11.78
C ARG A 244 -3.90 -6.30 -10.27
N ASP A 245 -3.73 -7.44 -9.59
CA ASP A 245 -3.69 -7.49 -8.14
C ASP A 245 -2.47 -6.75 -7.57
N ARG A 246 -1.36 -6.72 -8.32
CA ARG A 246 -0.09 -6.09 -7.92
C ARG A 246 -0.02 -4.58 -8.22
N TRP A 247 -0.49 -4.15 -9.38
CA TRP A 247 -0.44 -2.74 -9.81
C TRP A 247 -1.70 -1.94 -9.46
N GLY A 248 -2.79 -2.63 -9.10
CA GLY A 248 -4.06 -2.04 -8.74
C GLY A 248 -4.90 -1.58 -9.94
N THR A 249 -6.00 -0.92 -9.61
CA THR A 249 -7.10 -0.59 -10.51
C THR A 249 -6.70 0.32 -11.66
N VAL A 250 -5.94 1.37 -11.38
CA VAL A 250 -5.62 2.41 -12.37
C VAL A 250 -4.86 1.83 -13.56
N TRP A 251 -3.82 1.05 -13.28
CA TRP A 251 -3.03 0.41 -14.34
C TRP A 251 -3.75 -0.76 -15.00
N ALA A 252 -4.52 -1.53 -14.23
CA ALA A 252 -5.34 -2.59 -14.78
C ALA A 252 -6.31 -2.02 -15.84
N LEU A 253 -7.18 -1.07 -15.48
CA LEU A 253 -8.15 -0.50 -16.41
C LEU A 253 -7.50 0.03 -17.69
N ARG A 254 -6.35 0.71 -17.58
CA ARG A 254 -5.60 1.21 -18.74
C ARG A 254 -5.09 0.08 -19.65
N ILE A 255 -4.62 -1.03 -19.08
CA ILE A 255 -4.16 -2.19 -19.86
C ILE A 255 -5.34 -2.92 -20.50
N ALA A 256 -6.43 -3.11 -19.76
CA ALA A 256 -7.66 -3.71 -20.30
C ALA A 256 -8.20 -2.90 -21.49
N GLU A 257 -8.24 -1.57 -21.38
CA GLU A 257 -8.69 -0.69 -22.48
C GLU A 257 -7.76 -0.78 -23.70
N GLN A 258 -6.43 -0.78 -23.50
CA GLN A 258 -5.46 -0.94 -24.59
C GLN A 258 -5.58 -2.31 -25.28
N PHE A 259 -5.76 -3.37 -24.49
CA PHE A 259 -5.99 -4.71 -25.00
C PHE A 259 -7.31 -4.77 -25.79
N ASN A 260 -8.41 -4.26 -25.23
CA ASN A 260 -9.74 -4.32 -25.84
C ASN A 260 -9.82 -3.52 -27.14
N ARG A 261 -9.12 -2.38 -27.25
CA ARG A 261 -8.96 -1.67 -28.53
C ARG A 261 -8.27 -2.55 -29.59
N SER A 262 -7.20 -3.25 -29.19
CA SER A 262 -6.48 -4.15 -30.10
C SER A 262 -7.35 -5.34 -30.52
N ALA A 263 -8.13 -5.88 -29.57
CA ALA A 263 -9.08 -6.96 -29.81
C ALA A 263 -10.19 -6.54 -30.79
N ALA A 264 -10.75 -5.34 -30.62
CA ALA A 264 -11.77 -4.79 -31.51
C ALA A 264 -11.24 -4.57 -32.94
N ILE A 265 -10.05 -3.97 -33.09
CA ILE A 265 -9.40 -3.78 -34.39
C ILE A 265 -9.08 -5.13 -35.05
N GLY A 266 -8.67 -6.12 -34.25
CA GLY A 266 -8.35 -7.46 -34.72
C GLY A 266 -9.56 -8.37 -34.94
N GLY A 267 -10.78 -7.91 -34.66
CA GLY A 267 -12.00 -8.72 -34.77
C GLY A 267 -12.04 -9.94 -33.85
N TRP A 268 -11.43 -9.87 -32.66
CA TRP A 268 -11.38 -11.01 -31.74
C TRP A 268 -12.74 -11.24 -31.07
N PRO A 269 -13.19 -12.49 -30.89
CA PRO A 269 -14.51 -12.81 -30.30
C PRO A 269 -14.55 -12.65 -28.77
N TYR A 270 -13.53 -12.03 -28.17
CA TYR A 270 -13.40 -11.86 -26.73
C TYR A 270 -12.82 -10.50 -26.36
N ARG A 271 -13.10 -10.06 -25.14
CA ARG A 271 -12.53 -8.87 -24.50
C ARG A 271 -11.97 -9.21 -23.12
N LEU A 272 -10.96 -8.46 -22.69
CA LEU A 272 -10.40 -8.54 -21.36
C LEU A 272 -11.28 -7.73 -20.39
N SER A 273 -11.94 -8.44 -19.48
CA SER A 273 -12.73 -7.89 -18.37
C SER A 273 -11.89 -7.75 -17.10
N TRP A 274 -12.51 -7.33 -15.99
CA TRP A 274 -11.83 -7.29 -14.70
C TRP A 274 -11.32 -8.67 -14.27
N THR A 275 -12.08 -9.74 -14.48
CA THR A 275 -11.77 -11.10 -13.99
C THR A 275 -10.96 -11.97 -14.95
N GLY A 276 -10.83 -11.55 -16.21
CA GLY A 276 -10.22 -12.36 -17.27
C GLY A 276 -10.88 -12.09 -18.62
N LEU A 277 -10.58 -12.92 -19.61
CA LEU A 277 -11.24 -12.89 -20.90
C LEU A 277 -12.70 -13.32 -20.78
N VAL A 278 -13.57 -12.59 -21.48
CA VAL A 278 -15.00 -12.89 -21.60
C VAL A 278 -15.40 -12.78 -23.08
N PRO A 279 -16.37 -13.57 -23.56
CA PRO A 279 -16.84 -13.46 -24.94
C PRO A 279 -17.46 -12.07 -25.17
N VAL A 280 -17.36 -11.56 -26.40
CA VAL A 280 -18.03 -10.32 -26.80
C VAL A 280 -19.54 -10.54 -26.90
N ASP A 281 -19.93 -11.68 -27.46
CA ASP A 281 -21.31 -12.15 -27.49
C ASP A 281 -21.62 -12.91 -26.19
N PRO A 282 -22.49 -12.37 -25.31
CA PRO A 282 -22.84 -13.02 -24.05
C PRO A 282 -23.64 -14.31 -24.23
N GLU A 283 -24.24 -14.55 -25.40
CA GLU A 283 -24.98 -15.78 -25.72
C GLU A 283 -24.06 -16.90 -26.23
N SER A 284 -22.79 -16.60 -26.47
CA SER A 284 -21.82 -17.60 -26.92
C SER A 284 -21.38 -18.49 -25.76
N ASP A 285 -21.80 -19.76 -25.79
CA ASP A 285 -21.32 -20.82 -24.89
C ASP A 285 -19.93 -21.37 -25.26
N ALA A 286 -19.31 -20.84 -26.33
CA ALA A 286 -18.02 -21.33 -26.78
C ALA A 286 -16.92 -21.01 -25.75
N PRO A 287 -16.06 -21.97 -25.39
CA PRO A 287 -14.97 -21.72 -24.47
C PRO A 287 -14.03 -20.65 -25.05
N VAL A 288 -13.68 -19.65 -24.24
CA VAL A 288 -12.80 -18.55 -24.68
C VAL A 288 -11.36 -19.05 -24.77
N VAL A 289 -10.98 -19.52 -25.94
CA VAL A 289 -9.60 -19.90 -26.25
C VAL A 289 -8.88 -18.69 -26.85
N ALA A 290 -7.97 -18.12 -26.06
CA ALA A 290 -7.13 -17.05 -26.55
C ALA A 290 -6.11 -17.58 -27.56
N GLY A 291 -6.02 -16.95 -28.73
CA GLY A 291 -4.98 -17.26 -29.71
C GLY A 291 -3.65 -16.61 -29.35
N ASP A 292 -2.57 -17.06 -29.99
CA ASP A 292 -1.20 -16.57 -29.77
C ASP A 292 -1.07 -15.04 -29.90
N ARG A 293 -1.85 -14.43 -30.81
CA ARG A 293 -1.87 -12.98 -31.00
C ARG A 293 -2.36 -12.22 -29.77
N ALA A 294 -3.36 -12.75 -29.06
CA ALA A 294 -3.87 -12.14 -27.83
C ALA A 294 -2.83 -12.23 -26.72
N SER A 295 -2.21 -13.40 -26.55
CA SER A 295 -1.13 -13.60 -25.57
C SER A 295 0.06 -12.69 -25.85
N ALA A 296 0.49 -12.59 -27.11
CA ALA A 296 1.56 -11.70 -27.53
C ALA A 296 1.22 -10.22 -27.28
N THR A 297 -0.03 -9.82 -27.52
CA THR A 297 -0.51 -8.45 -27.28
C THR A 297 -0.48 -8.10 -25.80
N LEU A 298 -1.05 -8.94 -24.93
CA LEU A 298 -1.03 -8.69 -23.49
C LEU A 298 0.42 -8.64 -22.96
N ARG A 299 1.25 -9.64 -23.31
CA ARG A 299 2.67 -9.65 -22.93
C ARG A 299 3.38 -8.38 -23.42
N GLY A 300 3.11 -7.95 -24.64
CA GLY A 300 3.64 -6.71 -25.22
C GLY A 300 3.29 -5.47 -24.40
N LEU A 301 2.02 -5.34 -23.99
CA LEU A 301 1.56 -4.25 -23.13
C LEU A 301 2.23 -4.28 -21.73
N LEU A 302 2.52 -5.47 -21.21
CA LEU A 302 3.11 -5.67 -19.88
C LEU A 302 4.64 -5.53 -19.81
N ARG A 303 5.35 -5.56 -20.94
CA ARG A 303 6.84 -5.44 -21.00
C ARG A 303 7.40 -4.20 -20.30
N ARG A 304 6.61 -3.12 -20.21
CA ARG A 304 6.99 -1.88 -19.51
C ARG A 304 6.97 -1.98 -17.98
N PHE A 305 6.31 -3.01 -17.43
CA PHE A 305 6.16 -3.25 -15.99
C PHE A 305 7.02 -4.41 -15.51
N VAL A 306 7.26 -5.39 -16.38
CA VAL A 306 7.79 -6.70 -16.03
C VAL A 306 8.83 -7.15 -17.05
N ARG A 307 9.95 -7.72 -16.58
CA ARG A 307 10.92 -8.38 -17.45
C ARG A 307 10.26 -9.59 -18.14
N PRO A 308 10.49 -9.83 -19.44
CA PRO A 308 9.80 -10.89 -20.19
C PRO A 308 9.79 -12.26 -19.50
N GLY A 309 10.94 -12.77 -19.07
CA GLY A 309 11.05 -14.08 -18.43
C GLY A 309 10.38 -14.23 -17.06
N ARG A 310 9.82 -13.16 -16.49
CA ARG A 310 9.01 -13.24 -15.26
C ARG A 310 7.56 -13.59 -15.57
N LEU A 311 7.04 -13.24 -16.74
CA LEU A 311 5.66 -13.56 -17.14
C LEU A 311 5.48 -15.08 -17.35
N ASP A 312 6.54 -15.77 -17.76
CA ASP A 312 6.55 -17.23 -17.96
C ASP A 312 6.54 -18.02 -16.63
N ARG A 313 6.80 -17.33 -15.51
CA ARG A 313 6.84 -17.89 -14.15
C ARG A 313 5.68 -17.42 -13.28
N VAL A 314 4.61 -16.93 -13.90
CA VAL A 314 3.38 -16.58 -13.18
C VAL A 314 2.64 -17.90 -12.89
N GLU A 315 2.92 -18.46 -11.72
CA GLU A 315 2.22 -19.62 -11.13
C GLU A 315 0.93 -19.22 -10.40
#